data_AF-A0A812J303-F1
#
_entry.id   AF-A0A812J303-F1
#
_cell.length_a   1.000
_cell.length_b   1.000
_cell.length_c   1.000
_cell.angle_alpha   90.00
_cell.angle_beta   90.00
_cell.angle_gamma   90.00
#
_symmetry.space_group_name_H-M   'P 1'
#
loop_
_entity.id
_entity.type
_entity.pdbx_description
1 polymer ?
#
loop_
_entity_poly.entity_id
_entity_poly.type
_entity_poly.pdbx_seq_one_letter_code
_entity_poly.pdbx_strand_id
1 'polypeptide(L)'
;MDSRSVVPLKDRDRVLYLLSWLAQRCEVPGLPPVQEEPVAYALLVLEKPVMCPMGSLVIGSKLDFDIHSPNCRMAFFGKVLSIVDPKDLKSLRLVKMKQKVGLMDRVDKQDPSLVICKDMFKADSDIQSFTGLKVLHEQSGMEGVLEGSFGQDGRIKVRFKEEIASLKLDAKGNVKGTERISLFFKKFDFEKSDAIIQ
;
A
#
# COMPACT_ATOMS: atom_id res chain seq x y z
N MET A 1 -18.19 -15.21 -6.94
CA MET A 1 -17.17 -15.58 -7.94
C MET A 1 -16.18 -14.44 -8.03
N ASP A 2 -14.90 -14.79 -7.99
CA ASP A 2 -13.72 -13.95 -7.76
C ASP A 2 -13.67 -12.61 -8.50
N SER A 3 -13.42 -11.53 -7.75
CA SER A 3 -13.03 -10.21 -8.26
C SER A 3 -11.62 -9.83 -7.79
N ARG A 4 -10.69 -10.80 -7.76
CA ARG A 4 -9.27 -10.62 -7.38
C ARG A 4 -8.34 -10.36 -8.58
N SER A 5 -8.86 -9.83 -9.68
CA SER A 5 -8.03 -9.46 -10.83
C SER A 5 -7.55 -8.01 -10.71
N VAL A 6 -6.42 -7.82 -10.00
CA VAL A 6 -5.64 -6.59 -10.09
C VAL A 6 -4.87 -6.61 -11.40
N VAL A 7 -5.24 -5.76 -12.35
CA VAL A 7 -4.52 -5.60 -13.63
C VAL A 7 -3.30 -4.70 -13.39
N PRO A 8 -2.06 -5.17 -13.63
CA PRO A 8 -0.89 -4.31 -13.55
C PRO A 8 -0.77 -3.49 -14.83
N LEU A 9 -0.99 -2.17 -14.73
CA LEU A 9 -0.66 -1.24 -15.82
C LEU A 9 0.84 -0.95 -15.77
N LYS A 10 1.56 -1.45 -16.78
CA LYS A 10 2.95 -1.11 -17.05
C LYS A 10 3.04 0.32 -17.58
N ASP A 11 4.06 1.01 -17.09
CA ASP A 11 4.78 2.16 -17.64
C ASP A 11 4.01 3.22 -18.44
N ARG A 12 4.14 4.46 -17.94
CA ARG A 12 3.87 5.75 -18.60
C ARG A 12 2.38 6.07 -18.76
N ASP A 13 1.83 6.68 -17.72
CA ASP A 13 1.21 8.01 -17.84
C ASP A 13 0.95 8.60 -16.46
N ARG A 14 1.25 9.90 -16.33
CA ARG A 14 1.24 10.68 -15.09
C ARG A 14 -0.19 11.07 -14.68
N VAL A 15 -1.08 10.10 -14.55
CA VAL A 15 -2.39 10.33 -13.91
C VAL A 15 -2.30 9.73 -12.51
N LEU A 16 -2.07 10.62 -11.56
CA LEU A 16 -1.91 10.28 -10.16
C LEU A 16 -3.17 9.59 -9.64
N TYR A 17 -3.00 8.32 -9.25
CA TYR A 17 -3.96 7.56 -8.46
C TYR A 17 -4.19 8.29 -7.13
N LEU A 18 -5.25 9.08 -7.07
CA LEU A 18 -6.06 9.12 -5.87
C LEU A 18 -7.30 8.26 -6.17
N LEU A 19 -7.52 7.27 -5.31
CA LEU A 19 -8.77 6.52 -5.08
C LEU A 19 -9.10 5.33 -5.98
N SER A 20 -8.81 4.18 -5.38
CA SER A 20 -9.87 3.26 -4.95
C SER A 20 -9.67 2.72 -3.52
N TRP A 21 -8.59 3.11 -2.82
CA TRP A 21 -8.19 2.47 -1.56
C TRP A 21 -8.15 3.39 -0.32
N LEU A 22 -8.48 4.68 -0.42
CA LEU A 22 -8.84 5.44 0.80
C LEU A 22 -10.23 5.05 1.33
N ALA A 23 -11.00 4.28 0.55
CA ALA A 23 -12.34 3.84 0.89
C ALA A 23 -12.40 2.59 1.79
N GLN A 24 -11.27 1.95 2.12
CA GLN A 24 -11.25 0.86 3.09
C GLN A 24 -10.45 1.26 4.34
N ARG A 25 -11.17 1.89 5.27
CA ARG A 25 -10.82 2.12 6.69
C ARG A 25 -9.56 2.96 6.97
N CYS A 26 -9.55 4.22 6.56
CA CYS A 26 -8.85 5.24 7.35
C CYS A 26 -9.85 5.86 8.32
N GLU A 27 -9.93 5.34 9.55
CA GLU A 27 -10.58 6.04 10.66
C GLU A 27 -9.67 7.21 11.08
N VAL A 28 -10.12 8.45 10.84
CA VAL A 28 -9.47 9.65 11.35
C VAL A 28 -10.12 9.99 12.70
N PRO A 29 -9.38 10.02 13.81
CA PRO A 29 -9.96 10.33 15.12
C PRO A 29 -10.63 11.71 15.12
N GLY A 30 -11.93 11.75 15.45
CA GLY A 30 -12.72 12.99 15.53
C GLY A 30 -13.61 13.30 14.32
N LEU A 31 -13.61 12.48 13.25
CA LEU A 31 -14.62 12.56 12.19
C LEU A 31 -15.52 11.30 12.18
N PRO A 32 -16.84 11.47 11.92
CA PRO A 32 -17.75 10.33 11.82
C PRO A 32 -17.40 9.45 10.60
N PRO A 33 -17.71 8.13 10.64
CA PRO A 33 -17.49 7.23 9.53
C PRO A 33 -18.31 7.64 8.30
N VAL A 34 -17.68 7.66 7.12
CA VAL A 34 -18.31 8.04 5.85
C VAL A 34 -19.31 6.95 5.42
N GLN A 35 -20.60 7.30 5.33
CA GLN A 35 -21.73 6.42 4.99
C GLN A 35 -22.18 6.53 3.53
N GLU A 36 -21.67 7.49 2.75
CA GLU A 36 -22.06 7.76 1.35
C GLU A 36 -20.90 7.45 0.36
N GLU A 37 -21.25 7.24 -0.92
CA GLU A 37 -20.37 6.77 -2.02
C GLU A 37 -18.94 7.32 -1.96
N PRO A 38 -17.91 6.52 -2.30
CA PRO A 38 -16.52 6.89 -2.03
C PRO A 38 -16.17 8.21 -2.73
N VAL A 39 -16.00 9.26 -1.94
CA VAL A 39 -15.62 10.60 -2.42
C VAL A 39 -14.26 10.48 -3.08
N ALA A 40 -14.25 10.61 -4.41
CA ALA A 40 -13.03 10.57 -5.17
C ALA A 40 -12.45 11.96 -5.46
N TYR A 41 -11.24 12.21 -4.96
CA TYR A 41 -10.33 13.30 -5.29
C TYR A 41 -9.37 12.94 -6.44
N ALA A 42 -8.90 13.93 -7.18
CA ALA A 42 -7.83 13.72 -8.15
C ALA A 42 -6.86 14.89 -8.09
N LEU A 43 -5.56 14.61 -8.22
CA LEU A 43 -4.56 15.64 -8.48
C LEU A 43 -4.37 15.78 -9.99
N LEU A 44 -4.88 16.86 -10.56
CA LEU A 44 -4.74 17.14 -11.98
C LEU A 44 -3.48 17.99 -12.23
N VAL A 45 -2.50 17.41 -12.92
CA VAL A 45 -1.31 18.12 -13.39
C VAL A 45 -1.52 18.44 -14.86
N LEU A 46 -1.86 19.70 -15.16
CA LEU A 46 -2.13 20.15 -16.52
C LEU A 46 -0.81 20.44 -17.26
N GLU A 47 -0.78 20.15 -18.57
CA GLU A 47 0.38 20.44 -19.43
C GLU A 47 0.66 21.95 -19.54
N LYS A 48 -0.39 22.75 -19.45
CA LYS A 48 -0.33 24.22 -19.51
C LYS A 48 -1.11 24.80 -18.32
N PRO A 49 -0.68 25.96 -17.78
CA PRO A 49 -1.43 26.63 -16.73
C PRO A 49 -2.80 27.07 -17.26
N VAL A 50 -3.82 26.92 -16.43
CA VAL A 50 -5.20 27.34 -16.72
C VAL A 50 -5.67 28.23 -15.58
N MET A 51 -6.29 29.37 -15.93
CA MET A 51 -6.96 30.22 -14.95
C MET A 51 -8.32 29.61 -14.61
N CYS A 52 -8.51 29.19 -13.37
CA CYS A 52 -9.79 28.66 -12.89
C CYS A 52 -10.12 29.21 -11.48
N PRO A 53 -11.36 29.68 -11.25
CA PRO A 53 -11.83 29.96 -9.90
C PRO A 53 -11.90 28.71 -9.03
N MET A 54 -11.75 28.90 -7.73
CA MET A 54 -12.04 27.87 -6.74
C MET A 54 -13.51 27.43 -6.83
N GLY A 55 -13.77 26.13 -6.71
CA GLY A 55 -15.12 25.55 -6.80
C GLY A 55 -15.65 25.39 -8.23
N SER A 56 -14.91 25.77 -9.27
CA SER A 56 -15.32 25.58 -10.66
C SER A 56 -15.57 24.11 -11.00
N LEU A 57 -16.56 23.87 -11.87
CA LEU A 57 -16.81 22.55 -12.44
C LEU A 57 -15.67 22.17 -13.38
N VAL A 58 -15.12 20.98 -13.18
CA VAL A 58 -14.13 20.36 -14.05
C VAL A 58 -14.78 19.17 -14.73
N ILE A 59 -14.54 19.01 -16.03
CA ILE A 59 -14.99 17.87 -16.81
C ILE A 59 -13.77 17.27 -17.49
N GLY A 60 -13.53 15.98 -17.25
CA GLY A 60 -12.52 15.18 -17.94
C GLY A 60 -13.16 14.35 -19.04
N SER A 61 -12.58 14.35 -20.23
CA SER A 61 -13.07 13.58 -21.36
C SER A 61 -11.93 13.06 -22.24
N LYS A 62 -12.20 11.94 -22.92
CA LYS A 62 -11.30 11.31 -23.88
C LYS A 62 -11.74 11.68 -25.30
N LEU A 63 -11.31 12.84 -25.77
CA LEU A 63 -11.72 13.38 -27.08
C LEU A 63 -11.00 12.74 -28.26
N ASP A 64 -9.89 12.06 -28.01
CA ASP A 64 -9.09 11.30 -28.97
C ASP A 64 -9.68 9.91 -29.31
N PHE A 65 -10.91 9.62 -28.88
CA PHE A 65 -11.62 8.39 -29.25
C PHE A 65 -12.16 8.44 -30.68
N ASP A 66 -12.33 7.28 -31.32
CA ASP A 66 -12.92 7.19 -32.67
C ASP A 66 -14.26 7.92 -32.71
N ILE A 67 -14.44 8.77 -33.72
CA ILE A 67 -15.63 9.59 -33.92
C ILE A 67 -16.85 8.70 -34.17
N HIS A 68 -16.66 7.54 -34.81
CA HIS A 68 -17.72 6.57 -35.09
C HIS A 68 -18.03 5.65 -33.92
N SER A 69 -17.24 5.69 -32.84
CA SER A 69 -17.53 4.88 -31.67
C SER A 69 -18.76 5.40 -30.91
N PRO A 70 -19.70 4.52 -30.55
CA PRO A 70 -20.87 4.86 -29.73
C PRO A 70 -20.55 5.03 -28.24
N ASN A 71 -19.33 4.70 -27.79
CA ASN A 71 -18.96 4.78 -26.38
C ASN A 71 -18.95 6.24 -25.86
N CYS A 72 -19.41 6.41 -24.62
CA CYS A 72 -19.35 7.70 -23.93
C CYS A 72 -17.90 8.17 -23.78
N ARG A 73 -17.64 9.44 -24.15
CA ARG A 73 -16.30 10.05 -24.10
C ARG A 73 -16.06 10.87 -22.83
N MET A 74 -17.09 11.08 -22.01
CA MET A 74 -16.96 11.72 -20.71
C MET A 74 -16.37 10.72 -19.72
N ALA A 75 -15.25 11.09 -19.09
CA ALA A 75 -14.55 10.23 -18.15
C ALA A 75 -14.94 10.55 -16.70
N PHE A 76 -14.97 11.82 -16.33
CA PHE A 76 -15.33 12.27 -14.98
C PHE A 76 -15.79 13.72 -14.96
N PHE A 77 -16.43 14.12 -13.86
CA PHE A 77 -16.65 15.52 -13.52
C PHE A 77 -16.40 15.73 -12.02
N GLY A 78 -16.14 16.97 -11.62
CA GLY A 78 -15.89 17.30 -10.22
C GLY A 78 -15.75 18.80 -10.01
N LYS A 79 -15.38 19.21 -8.79
CA LYS A 79 -15.14 20.63 -8.47
C LYS A 79 -13.67 20.86 -8.13
N VAL A 80 -13.15 22.03 -8.48
CA VAL A 80 -11.83 22.48 -8.02
C VAL A 80 -11.89 22.74 -6.52
N LEU A 81 -11.20 21.92 -5.72
CA LEU A 81 -11.18 22.05 -4.25
C LEU A 81 -9.95 22.79 -3.73
N SER A 82 -8.83 22.69 -4.43
CA SER A 82 -7.58 23.32 -4.07
C SER A 82 -6.72 23.55 -5.31
N ILE A 83 -5.94 24.62 -5.30
CA ILE A 83 -4.90 24.90 -6.29
C ILE A 83 -3.57 24.71 -5.57
N VAL A 84 -2.72 23.85 -6.11
CA VAL A 84 -1.42 23.52 -5.53
C VAL A 84 -0.33 23.91 -6.50
N ASP A 85 0.68 24.62 -6.02
CA ASP A 85 1.88 24.87 -6.80
C ASP A 85 2.57 23.52 -7.09
N PRO A 86 2.90 23.20 -8.35
CA PRO A 86 3.65 21.97 -8.68
C PRO A 86 4.94 21.79 -7.87
N LYS A 87 5.50 22.86 -7.30
CA LYS A 87 6.70 22.83 -6.45
C LYS A 87 6.41 22.46 -4.99
N ASP A 88 5.17 22.60 -4.51
CA ASP A 88 4.78 22.40 -3.11
C ASP A 88 3.71 21.30 -2.91
N LEU A 89 3.95 20.14 -3.52
CA LEU A 89 3.09 18.96 -3.39
C LEU A 89 3.18 18.28 -2.00
N LYS A 90 4.10 18.72 -1.14
CA LYS A 90 4.26 18.17 0.23
C LYS A 90 3.04 18.44 1.10
N SER A 91 2.38 19.58 0.88
CA SER A 91 1.16 19.98 1.59
C SER A 91 0.00 18.98 1.43
N LEU A 92 -0.05 18.26 0.30
CA LEU A 92 -1.11 17.31 0.00
C LEU A 92 -1.06 16.02 0.84
N ARG A 93 0.04 15.75 1.56
CA ARG A 93 0.24 14.55 2.42
C ARG A 93 -0.28 13.26 1.77
N LEU A 94 0.05 13.07 0.49
CA LEU A 94 -0.38 11.90 -0.26
C LEU A 94 0.44 10.68 0.14
N VAL A 95 -0.27 9.64 0.56
CA VAL A 95 0.31 8.41 1.07
C VAL A 95 -0.08 7.26 0.16
N LYS A 96 0.91 6.48 -0.26
CA LYS A 96 0.69 5.17 -0.88
C LYS A 96 0.72 4.10 0.18
N MET A 97 -0.31 3.28 0.15
CA MET A 97 -0.43 2.09 0.95
C MET A 97 0.30 0.97 0.22
N LYS A 98 1.28 0.39 0.90
CA LYS A 98 2.13 -0.67 0.36
C LYS A 98 1.98 -1.91 1.22
N GLN A 99 1.99 -3.04 0.53
CA GLN A 99 2.00 -4.35 1.15
C GLN A 99 3.24 -5.09 0.65
N LYS A 100 3.96 -5.71 1.58
CA LYS A 100 4.98 -6.71 1.28
C LYS A 100 4.53 -8.04 1.86
N VAL A 101 4.60 -9.09 1.06
CA VAL A 101 4.21 -10.44 1.47
C VAL A 101 5.46 -11.30 1.51
N GLY A 102 5.59 -12.11 2.55
CA GLY A 102 6.66 -13.09 2.73
C GLY A 102 6.12 -14.43 3.19
N LEU A 103 7.03 -15.39 3.31
CA LEU A 103 6.76 -16.75 3.76
C LEU A 103 7.50 -17.06 5.04
N MET A 104 6.86 -17.80 5.95
CA MET A 104 7.53 -18.32 7.14
C MET A 104 8.39 -19.53 6.74
N ASP A 105 9.66 -19.51 7.12
CA ASP A 105 10.64 -20.54 6.77
C ASP A 105 10.80 -21.53 7.93
N ARG A 106 11.17 -21.00 9.11
CA ARG A 106 11.44 -21.79 10.31
C ARG A 106 11.31 -20.97 11.58
N VAL A 107 11.05 -21.65 12.69
CA VAL A 107 11.10 -21.05 14.03
C VAL A 107 12.55 -21.05 14.52
N ASP A 108 12.95 -20.00 15.24
CA ASP A 108 14.28 -19.94 15.86
C ASP A 108 14.41 -21.04 16.92
N LYS A 109 15.58 -21.67 17.00
CA LYS A 109 15.83 -22.77 17.94
C LYS A 109 15.95 -22.29 19.38
N GLN A 110 16.36 -21.03 19.56
CA GLN A 110 16.61 -20.44 20.87
C GLN A 110 15.35 -19.81 21.46
N ASP A 111 14.44 -19.36 20.62
CA ASP A 111 13.24 -18.63 21.03
C ASP A 111 12.06 -19.02 20.14
N PRO A 112 11.06 -19.73 20.67
CA PRO A 112 9.90 -20.18 19.89
C PRO A 112 8.96 -19.03 19.48
N SER A 113 9.11 -17.84 20.08
CA SER A 113 8.38 -16.64 19.67
C SER A 113 8.98 -15.97 18.42
N LEU A 114 10.22 -16.33 18.05
CA LEU A 114 10.92 -15.80 16.89
C LEU A 114 10.78 -16.72 15.67
N VAL A 115 10.33 -16.16 14.56
CA VAL A 115 10.19 -16.86 13.29
C VAL A 115 11.04 -16.18 12.23
N ILE A 116 11.83 -16.99 11.53
CA ILE A 116 12.57 -16.59 10.35
C ILE A 116 11.65 -16.66 9.14
N CYS A 117 11.53 -15.54 8.43
CA CYS A 117 10.73 -15.42 7.23
C CYS A 117 11.60 -15.08 6.03
N LYS A 118 11.17 -15.51 4.84
CA LYS A 118 11.86 -15.33 3.56
C LYS A 118 10.94 -14.69 2.52
N ASP A 119 11.55 -14.29 1.40
CA ASP A 119 10.87 -13.79 0.20
C ASP A 119 10.03 -12.51 0.38
N MET A 120 10.17 -11.81 1.52
CA MET A 120 9.54 -10.49 1.75
C MET A 120 10.41 -9.32 1.24
N PHE A 121 11.72 -9.49 1.32
CA PHE A 121 12.73 -8.49 0.94
C PHE A 121 13.76 -9.13 0.02
N LYS A 122 14.33 -8.33 -0.89
CA LYS A 122 15.50 -8.73 -1.68
C LYS A 122 16.76 -8.59 -0.83
N ALA A 123 17.81 -9.33 -1.14
CA ALA A 123 19.10 -9.27 -0.43
C ALA A 123 19.64 -7.83 -0.26
N ASP A 124 19.51 -7.00 -1.29
CA ASP A 124 20.01 -5.60 -1.29
C ASP A 124 19.04 -4.59 -0.64
N SER A 125 17.97 -5.05 0.01
CA SER A 125 16.98 -4.13 0.60
C SER A 125 17.44 -3.65 1.96
N ASP A 126 17.26 -2.35 2.25
CA ASP A 126 17.46 -1.82 3.59
C ASP A 126 16.32 -2.26 4.52
N ILE A 127 16.58 -3.33 5.29
CA ILE A 127 15.64 -3.89 6.27
C ILE A 127 15.59 -3.04 7.55
N GLN A 128 16.62 -2.22 7.82
CA GLN A 128 16.66 -1.41 9.06
C GLN A 128 15.49 -0.42 9.10
N SER A 129 15.16 0.18 7.96
CA SER A 129 13.99 1.07 7.80
C SER A 129 12.63 0.42 8.12
N PHE A 130 12.57 -0.93 8.17
CA PHE A 130 11.34 -1.68 8.46
C PHE A 130 11.37 -2.34 9.85
N THR A 131 12.44 -2.15 10.61
CA THR A 131 12.58 -2.73 11.96
C THR A 131 11.63 -2.03 12.94
N GLY A 132 10.97 -2.80 13.78
CA GLY A 132 9.94 -2.33 14.70
C GLY A 132 8.53 -2.27 14.10
N LEU A 133 8.37 -2.48 12.80
CA LEU A 133 7.05 -2.52 12.17
C LEU A 133 6.34 -3.85 12.46
N LYS A 134 5.02 -3.77 12.58
CA LYS A 134 4.14 -4.92 12.80
C LYS A 134 3.90 -5.66 11.49
N VAL A 135 3.91 -6.98 11.58
CA VAL A 135 3.54 -7.89 10.48
C VAL A 135 2.35 -8.73 10.90
N LEU A 136 1.49 -9.06 9.95
CA LEU A 136 0.29 -9.87 10.18
C LEU A 136 0.49 -11.25 9.57
N HIS A 137 0.23 -12.29 10.34
CA HIS A 137 0.10 -13.63 9.81
C HIS A 137 -1.29 -13.80 9.17
N GLU A 138 -1.35 -14.13 7.88
CA GLU A 138 -2.62 -14.09 7.12
C GLU A 138 -3.61 -15.17 7.57
N GLN A 139 -3.12 -16.33 7.99
CA GLN A 139 -3.94 -17.48 8.33
C GLN A 139 -4.51 -17.40 9.75
N SER A 140 -3.71 -16.95 10.73
CA SER A 140 -4.14 -16.87 12.13
C SER A 140 -4.60 -15.46 12.53
N GLY A 141 -4.32 -14.44 11.73
CA GLY A 141 -4.59 -13.04 12.07
C GLY A 141 -3.71 -12.48 13.19
N MET A 142 -2.62 -13.19 13.56
CA MET A 142 -1.76 -12.75 14.66
C MET A 142 -0.75 -11.69 14.23
N GLU A 143 -0.48 -10.76 15.14
CA GLU A 143 0.50 -9.69 14.96
C GLU A 143 1.87 -10.12 15.49
N GLY A 144 2.90 -9.93 14.66
CA GLY A 144 4.30 -9.98 15.06
C GLY A 144 4.99 -8.63 14.82
N VAL A 145 6.23 -8.50 15.28
CA VAL A 145 7.08 -7.32 15.10
C VAL A 145 8.35 -7.74 14.38
N LEU A 146 8.74 -7.00 13.36
CA LEU A 146 9.99 -7.22 12.63
C LEU A 146 11.17 -6.76 13.50
N GLU A 147 12.04 -7.67 13.93
CA GLU A 147 13.23 -7.34 14.74
C GLU A 147 14.45 -6.99 13.90
N GLY A 148 14.56 -7.53 12.68
CA GLY A 148 15.66 -7.18 11.79
C GLY A 148 15.93 -8.24 10.73
N SER A 149 17.08 -8.11 10.06
CA SER A 149 17.55 -9.03 9.03
C SER A 149 18.16 -10.32 9.61
N PHE A 150 18.08 -11.40 8.86
CA PHE A 150 18.70 -12.69 9.19
C PHE A 150 19.57 -13.19 8.04
N GLY A 151 20.89 -13.04 8.17
CA GLY A 151 21.84 -13.41 7.11
C GLY A 151 21.81 -12.46 5.91
N GLN A 152 22.37 -12.90 4.78
CA GLN A 152 22.55 -12.07 3.57
C GLN A 152 21.47 -12.29 2.49
N ASP A 153 20.54 -13.23 2.70
CA ASP A 153 19.54 -13.63 1.69
C ASP A 153 18.24 -12.81 1.74
N GLY A 154 18.23 -11.64 2.39
CA GLY A 154 17.02 -10.84 2.58
C GLY A 154 15.97 -11.49 3.51
N ARG A 155 16.35 -12.51 4.28
CA ARG A 155 15.49 -13.10 5.31
C ARG A 155 15.37 -12.14 6.48
N ILE A 156 14.26 -12.25 7.20
CA ILE A 156 13.93 -11.37 8.32
C ILE A 156 13.56 -12.19 9.55
N LYS A 157 13.79 -11.61 10.73
CA LYS A 157 13.32 -12.11 12.01
C LYS A 157 12.04 -11.39 12.40
N VAL A 158 11.00 -12.15 12.70
CA VAL A 158 9.73 -11.65 13.21
C VAL A 158 9.48 -12.26 14.57
N ARG A 159 9.25 -11.42 15.58
CA ARG A 159 8.83 -11.84 16.91
C ARG A 159 7.33 -11.75 17.04
N PHE A 160 6.67 -12.84 17.36
CA PHE A 160 5.25 -12.85 17.71
C PHE A 160 5.08 -12.74 19.22
N LYS A 161 3.96 -12.15 19.68
CA LYS A 161 3.68 -12.04 21.13
C LYS A 161 3.40 -13.39 21.78
N GLU A 162 2.84 -14.30 21.01
CA GLU A 162 2.48 -15.66 21.42
C GLU A 162 3.01 -16.65 20.40
N GLU A 163 3.26 -17.88 20.85
CA GLU A 163 3.61 -18.97 19.95
C GLU A 163 2.47 -19.24 18.97
N ILE A 164 2.82 -19.41 17.70
CA ILE A 164 1.83 -19.68 16.65
C ILE A 164 1.48 -21.16 16.69
N ALA A 165 0.53 -21.51 17.56
CA ALA A 165 0.06 -22.89 17.76
C ALA A 165 -0.50 -23.54 16.47
N SER A 166 -0.87 -22.75 15.47
CA SER A 166 -1.34 -23.25 14.17
C SER A 166 -0.22 -23.69 13.23
N LEU A 167 1.06 -23.43 13.54
CA LEU A 167 2.17 -23.85 12.68
C LEU A 167 2.40 -25.34 12.77
N LYS A 168 2.30 -26.01 11.63
CA LYS A 168 2.76 -27.41 11.49
C LYS A 168 4.27 -27.36 11.30
N LEU A 169 5.04 -27.81 12.28
CA LEU A 169 6.50 -27.85 12.20
C LEU A 169 7.00 -29.25 11.82
N ASP A 170 8.11 -29.33 11.09
CA ASP A 170 8.87 -30.58 10.95
C ASP A 170 9.78 -30.83 12.17
N ALA A 171 10.38 -32.03 12.24
CA ALA A 171 11.31 -32.38 13.32
C ALA A 171 12.57 -31.49 13.38
N LYS A 172 12.78 -30.62 12.40
CA LYS A 172 13.91 -29.68 12.30
C LYS A 172 13.50 -28.22 12.60
N GLY A 173 12.22 -27.96 12.92
CA GLY A 173 11.67 -26.63 13.20
C GLY A 173 11.31 -25.81 11.96
N ASN A 174 11.32 -26.40 10.77
CA ASN A 174 10.84 -25.74 9.55
C ASN A 174 9.32 -25.79 9.48
N VAL A 175 8.72 -24.76 8.93
CA VAL A 175 7.27 -24.68 8.74
C VAL A 175 6.85 -25.58 7.58
N LYS A 176 6.04 -26.60 7.87
CA LYS A 176 5.40 -27.46 6.86
C LYS A 176 4.16 -26.76 6.33
N GLY A 177 4.32 -26.10 5.19
CA GLY A 177 3.23 -25.45 4.48
C GLY A 177 3.65 -24.14 3.86
N THR A 178 2.72 -23.45 3.23
CA THR A 178 2.91 -22.09 2.74
C THR A 178 2.20 -21.13 3.68
N GLU A 179 2.87 -20.81 4.79
CA GLU A 179 2.38 -19.83 5.77
C GLU A 179 2.84 -18.43 5.37
N ARG A 180 1.89 -17.49 5.30
CA ARG A 180 2.10 -16.17 4.69
C ARG A 180 2.06 -15.09 5.75
N ILE A 181 2.98 -14.15 5.62
CA ILE A 181 3.01 -12.95 6.44
C ILE A 181 2.95 -11.71 5.56
N SER A 182 2.20 -10.72 6.00
CA SER A 182 1.98 -9.47 5.30
C SER A 182 2.39 -8.28 6.17
N LEU A 183 3.26 -7.43 5.62
CA LEU A 183 3.65 -6.15 6.19
C LEU A 183 2.90 -5.04 5.44
N PHE A 184 2.03 -4.33 6.15
CA PHE A 184 1.32 -3.18 5.63
C PHE A 184 1.98 -1.90 6.13
N PHE A 185 2.28 -0.98 5.23
CA PHE A 185 2.91 0.28 5.58
C PHE A 185 2.53 1.40 4.61
N LYS A 186 2.65 2.63 5.12
CA LYS A 186 2.38 3.89 4.44
C LYS A 186 3.70 4.53 4.02
N LYS A 187 3.79 4.96 2.78
CA LYS A 187 4.90 5.79 2.28
C LYS A 187 4.36 7.06 1.65
N PHE A 188 4.90 8.21 2.03
CA PHE A 188 4.58 9.47 1.37
C PHE A 188 5.13 9.52 -0.06
N ASP A 189 4.34 10.04 -0.98
CA ASP A 189 4.72 10.13 -2.39
C ASP A 189 5.60 11.34 -2.71
N PHE A 190 5.43 12.43 -1.98
CA PHE A 190 6.04 13.73 -2.29
C PHE A 190 7.06 14.21 -1.25
N GLU A 191 7.31 13.43 -0.20
CA GLU A 191 8.41 13.68 0.71
C GLU A 191 9.67 12.94 0.26
N LYS A 192 10.82 13.62 0.34
CA LYS A 192 12.14 12.99 0.15
C LYS A 192 12.53 12.09 1.32
N SER A 193 11.80 12.19 2.43
CA SER A 193 11.96 11.33 3.58
C SER A 193 11.42 9.94 3.22
N ASP A 194 12.25 8.91 3.36
CA ASP A 194 11.80 7.51 3.30
C ASP A 194 11.05 7.09 4.58
N ALA A 195 10.46 8.04 5.31
CA ALA A 195 9.65 7.78 6.49
C ALA A 195 8.52 6.80 6.14
N ILE A 196 8.57 5.66 6.81
CA ILE A 196 7.55 4.63 6.77
C ILE A 196 6.68 4.80 7.99
N ILE A 197 5.37 4.82 7.78
CA ILE A 197 4.37 4.91 8.86
C ILE A 197 3.53 3.63 8.85
N GLN A 198 3.10 3.18 10.02
CA GLN A 198 2.13 2.13 10.17
C GLN A 198 0.93 2.63 10.97
#